data_AF-A0A399ZLC9-F1
#
_entry.id   AF-A0A399ZLC9-F1
#
_cell.length_a   1.000
_cell.length_b   1.000
_cell.length_c   1.000
_cell.angle_alpha   90.00
_cell.angle_beta   90.00
_cell.angle_gamma   90.00
#
_symmetry.space_group_name_H-M   'P 1'
#
loop_
_entity.id
_entity.type
_entity.pdbx_description
1 polymer ?
#
loop_
_entity_poly.entity_id
_entity_poly.type
_entity_poly.pdbx_seq_one_letter_code
_entity_poly.pdbx_strand_id
1 'polypeptide(L)'
;MFARAVGATALAGAMMGLFLVIVDALYAAGFNVAFVFEKVKPETVQALLFDQPPLIGAAIWVILMAAFGVIGALLTLGWNALQKRRRPAEASRASEGLFLFLAPLFIGVYWNQVLGSIGLYVLLGLGLNIVVGFAGLLDLGYVGFFAIGAYTMAVLTSPNYPFGWTFWLALPVAMIMAAIAGTLLGIP
;
A
#
# COMPACT_ATOMS: atom_id res chain seq x y z
N MET A 1 18.83 -1.53 12.93
CA MET A 1 17.44 -1.65 12.41
C MET A 1 16.57 -0.49 12.89
N PHE A 2 16.47 -0.27 14.21
CA PHE A 2 15.72 0.84 14.82
C PHE A 2 16.05 2.23 14.24
N ALA A 3 17.34 2.61 14.23
CA ALA A 3 17.77 3.91 13.69
C ALA A 3 17.46 4.11 12.19
N ARG A 4 17.45 3.02 11.40
CA ARG A 4 17.09 3.08 9.97
C ARG A 4 15.59 3.26 9.77
N ALA A 5 14.76 2.62 10.61
CA ALA A 5 13.31 2.75 10.56
C ALA A 5 12.85 4.15 10.94
N VAL A 6 13.37 4.70 12.05
CA VAL A 6 13.06 6.07 12.50
C VAL A 6 13.59 7.10 11.50
N GLY A 7 14.79 6.87 10.94
CA GLY A 7 15.35 7.76 9.91
C GLY A 7 14.50 7.79 8.63
N ALA A 8 13.97 6.64 8.19
CA ALA A 8 13.13 6.57 7.00
C ALA A 8 11.78 7.28 7.18
N THR A 9 11.14 7.16 8.34
CA THR A 9 9.87 7.87 8.59
C THR A 9 10.08 9.37 8.78
N ALA A 10 11.17 9.78 9.43
CA ALA A 10 11.54 11.20 9.53
C ALA A 10 11.78 11.82 8.15
N LEU A 11 12.45 11.10 7.24
CA LEU A 11 12.65 11.53 5.85
C LEU A 11 11.31 11.66 5.11
N ALA A 12 10.40 10.69 5.26
CA ALA A 12 9.07 10.77 4.65
C ALA A 12 8.27 11.98 5.16
N GLY A 13 8.35 12.27 6.47
CA GLY A 13 7.76 13.47 7.06
C GLY A 13 8.37 14.77 6.51
N ALA A 14 9.69 14.80 6.29
CA ALA A 14 10.37 15.94 5.69
C ALA A 14 9.96 16.15 4.22
N MET A 15 9.81 15.08 3.45
CA MET A 15 9.33 15.15 2.07
C MET A 15 7.89 15.67 1.99
N MET A 16 7.01 15.19 2.87
CA MET A 16 5.63 15.68 2.95
C MET A 16 5.59 17.15 3.35
N GLY A 17 6.33 17.54 4.39
CA GLY A 17 6.42 18.93 4.83
C GLY A 17 6.96 19.86 3.74
N LEU A 18 8.03 19.45 3.05
CA LEU A 18 8.60 20.19 1.93
C LEU A 18 7.60 20.35 0.77
N PHE A 19 6.89 19.28 0.43
CA PHE A 19 5.85 19.32 -0.60
C PHE A 19 4.76 20.34 -0.25
N LEU A 20 4.26 20.33 0.99
CA LEU A 20 3.24 21.28 1.44
C LEU A 20 3.74 22.72 1.42
N VAL A 21 4.99 22.97 1.83
CA VAL A 21 5.60 24.31 1.77
C VAL A 21 5.71 24.81 0.33
N ILE A 22 6.14 23.94 -0.59
CA ILE A 22 6.26 24.29 -2.01
C ILE A 22 4.88 24.59 -2.60
N VAL A 23 3.89 23.74 -2.33
CA VAL A 23 2.53 23.91 -2.83
C VAL A 23 1.89 25.20 -2.30
N ASP A 24 2.06 25.49 -1.01
CA ASP A 24 1.57 26.73 -0.40
C ASP A 24 2.24 27.96 -1.01
N ALA A 25 3.57 27.92 -1.21
CA ALA A 25 4.31 29.01 -1.86
C ALA A 25 3.86 29.24 -3.31
N LEU A 26 3.54 28.17 -4.05
CA LEU A 26 3.01 28.28 -5.43
C LEU A 26 1.63 28.96 -5.44
N TYR A 27 0.75 28.58 -4.50
CA TYR A 27 -0.54 29.25 -4.33
C TYR A 27 -0.39 30.73 -3.96
N ALA A 28 0.53 31.05 -3.06
CA ALA A 28 0.84 32.43 -2.68
C ALA A 28 1.40 33.27 -3.85
N ALA A 29 2.13 32.64 -4.78
CA ALA A 29 2.62 33.26 -6.01
C ALA A 29 1.53 33.40 -7.10
N GLY A 30 0.29 32.97 -6.84
CA GLY A 30 -0.83 33.04 -7.77
C GLY A 30 -0.92 31.88 -8.77
N PHE A 31 -0.08 30.85 -8.63
CA PHE A 31 -0.15 29.65 -9.47
C PHE A 31 -1.16 28.65 -8.91
N ASN A 32 -2.17 28.32 -9.70
CA ASN A 32 -3.17 27.33 -9.31
C ASN A 32 -2.71 25.91 -9.67
N VAL A 33 -2.21 25.16 -8.67
CA VAL A 33 -1.76 23.77 -8.86
C VAL A 33 -2.91 22.77 -8.99
N ALA A 34 -4.17 23.19 -8.81
CA ALA A 34 -5.34 22.31 -8.96
C ALA A 34 -5.53 21.79 -10.40
N PHE A 35 -4.89 22.43 -11.39
CA PHE A 35 -4.82 21.91 -12.76
C PHE A 35 -4.09 20.56 -12.85
N VAL A 36 -3.10 20.32 -11.98
CA VAL A 36 -2.34 19.06 -11.91
C VAL A 36 -2.89 18.16 -10.80
N PHE A 37 -3.28 18.76 -9.67
CA PHE A 37 -3.75 18.04 -8.50
C PHE A 37 -5.15 18.51 -8.12
N GLU A 38 -6.17 17.97 -8.79
CA GLU A 38 -7.58 18.36 -8.64
C GLU A 38 -8.05 18.42 -7.16
N LYS A 39 -7.50 17.54 -6.30
CA LYS A 39 -7.83 17.45 -4.88
C LYS A 39 -7.00 18.33 -3.95
N VAL A 40 -5.97 19.02 -4.44
CA VAL A 40 -5.07 19.85 -3.63
C VAL A 40 -5.55 21.30 -3.73
N LYS A 41 -6.59 21.65 -2.98
CA LYS A 41 -7.10 23.03 -2.88
C LYS A 41 -6.32 23.82 -1.82
N PRO A 42 -6.31 25.17 -1.85
CA PRO A 42 -5.64 25.98 -0.84
C PRO A 42 -6.09 25.63 0.60
N GLU A 43 -7.39 25.41 0.79
CA GLU A 43 -7.98 25.02 2.07
C GLU A 43 -7.45 23.66 2.57
N THR A 44 -7.24 22.70 1.67
CA THR A 44 -6.71 21.38 2.00
C THR A 44 -5.24 21.46 2.42
N VAL A 45 -4.46 22.34 1.77
CA VAL A 45 -3.05 22.56 2.09
C VAL A 45 -2.90 23.22 3.46
N GLN A 46 -3.72 24.24 3.77
CA GLN A 46 -3.72 24.89 5.08
C GLN A 46 -4.15 23.94 6.20
N ALA A 47 -5.18 23.12 5.97
CA ALA A 47 -5.57 22.08 6.91
C ALA A 47 -4.45 21.05 7.14
N LEU A 48 -3.73 20.65 6.08
CA LEU A 48 -2.56 19.77 6.18
C LEU A 48 -1.37 20.44 6.88
N LEU A 49 -1.26 21.76 6.83
CA LEU A 49 -0.29 22.55 7.61
C LEU A 49 -0.75 22.85 9.04
N PHE A 50 -1.90 22.30 9.47
CA PHE A 50 -2.51 22.51 10.79
C PHE A 50 -2.83 23.97 11.09
N ASP A 51 -3.21 24.75 10.06
CA ASP A 51 -3.44 26.19 10.14
C ASP A 51 -2.23 26.97 10.69
N GLN A 52 -1.04 26.38 10.62
CA GLN A 52 0.22 26.98 11.03
C GLN A 52 0.98 27.54 9.81
N PRO A 53 1.95 28.45 10.05
CA PRO A 53 2.89 28.85 9.02
C PRO A 53 3.56 27.65 8.33
N PRO A 54 3.89 27.71 7.03
CA PRO A 54 4.31 26.55 6.26
C PRO A 54 5.51 25.80 6.84
N LEU A 55 6.51 26.53 7.35
CA LEU A 55 7.69 25.92 7.98
C LEU A 55 7.33 25.18 9.28
N ILE A 56 6.40 25.72 10.06
CA ILE A 56 5.94 25.10 11.31
C ILE A 56 5.08 23.87 11.01
N GLY A 57 4.16 23.97 10.05
CA GLY A 57 3.37 22.82 9.58
C GLY A 57 4.25 21.68 9.05
N ALA A 58 5.29 22.01 8.26
CA ALA A 58 6.27 21.03 7.80
C ALA A 58 7.04 20.37 8.96
N ALA A 59 7.46 21.15 9.96
CA ALA A 59 8.13 20.60 11.14
C ALA A 59 7.22 19.66 11.94
N ILE A 60 5.92 19.97 12.05
CA ILE A 60 4.93 19.08 12.69
C ILE A 60 4.88 17.73 11.96
N TRP A 61 4.86 17.70 10.62
CA TRP A 61 4.90 16.44 9.87
C TRP A 61 6.16 15.61 10.12
N VAL A 62 7.32 16.25 10.20
CA VAL A 62 8.58 15.56 10.54
C VAL A 62 8.51 14.94 11.92
N ILE A 63 8.07 15.70 12.93
CA ILE A 63 7.96 15.24 14.31
C ILE A 63 6.93 14.11 14.44
N LEU A 64 5.77 14.29 13.82
CA LEU A 64 4.68 13.32 13.83
C LEU A 64 5.13 12.00 13.19
N MET A 65 5.77 12.04 12.03
CA MET A 65 6.28 10.84 11.35
C MET A 65 7.47 10.19 12.09
N ALA A 66 8.31 10.99 12.75
CA ALA A 66 9.35 10.44 13.63
C ALA A 66 8.73 9.70 14.82
N ALA A 67 7.69 10.26 15.45
CA ALA A 67 6.97 9.62 16.55
C ALA A 67 6.32 8.29 16.11
N PHE A 68 5.64 8.28 14.97
CA PHE A 68 5.09 7.04 14.38
C PHE A 68 6.18 6.00 14.09
N GLY A 69 7.35 6.43 13.60
CA GLY A 69 8.51 5.55 13.38
C GLY A 69 9.05 4.94 14.66
N VAL A 70 9.13 5.70 15.74
CA VAL A 70 9.54 5.21 17.06
C VAL A 70 8.54 4.19 17.58
N ILE A 71 7.23 4.48 17.51
CA ILE A 71 6.17 3.56 17.93
C ILE A 71 6.25 2.26 17.12
N GLY A 72 6.34 2.36 15.78
CA GLY A 72 6.47 1.21 14.90
C GLY A 72 7.69 0.36 15.24
N ALA A 73 8.84 1.00 15.48
CA ALA A 73 10.07 0.30 15.82
C ALA A 73 10.00 -0.37 17.22
N LEU A 74 9.36 0.27 18.21
CA LEU A 74 9.09 -0.33 19.52
C LEU A 74 8.15 -1.53 19.41
N LEU A 75 7.08 -1.42 18.61
CA LEU A 75 6.18 -2.53 18.32
C LEU A 75 6.92 -3.70 17.66
N THR A 76 7.83 -3.41 16.74
CA THR A 76 8.62 -4.46 16.07
C THR A 76 9.58 -5.15 17.05
N LEU A 77 10.20 -4.39 17.96
CA LEU A 77 11.06 -4.95 19.02
C LEU A 77 10.25 -5.84 19.98
N GLY A 78 9.06 -5.38 20.40
CA GLY A 78 8.14 -6.15 21.23
C GLY A 78 7.66 -7.43 20.53
N TRP A 79 7.30 -7.33 19.25
CA TRP A 79 6.88 -8.47 18.42
C TRP A 79 7.99 -9.52 18.30
N ASN A 80 9.23 -9.09 18.05
CA ASN A 80 10.39 -9.98 17.94
C ASN A 80 10.73 -10.63 19.30
N ALA A 81 10.57 -9.91 20.41
CA ALA A 81 10.74 -10.46 21.76
C ALA A 81 9.70 -11.55 22.09
N LEU A 82 8.44 -11.36 21.66
CA LEU A 82 7.38 -12.35 21.79
C LEU A 82 7.61 -13.56 20.86
N GLN A 83 7.98 -13.34 19.60
CA GLN A 83 8.30 -14.42 18.67
C GLN A 83 9.48 -15.27 19.13
N LYS A 84 10.49 -14.69 19.78
CA LYS A 84 11.64 -15.44 20.30
C LYS A 84 11.27 -16.43 21.42
N ARG A 85 10.11 -16.27 22.07
CA ARG A 85 9.53 -17.25 23.02
C ARG A 85 8.68 -18.33 22.35
N ARG A 86 8.32 -18.20 21.06
CA ARG A 86 7.61 -19.22 20.29
C ARG A 86 8.55 -19.88 19.26
N ARG A 87 9.08 -21.05 19.61
CA ARG A 87 9.62 -22.08 18.69
C ARG A 87 9.17 -23.46 19.17
N PRO A 88 9.01 -24.46 18.28
CA PRO A 88 8.19 -24.51 17.08
C PRO A 88 6.93 -25.33 17.36
N ALA A 89 5.78 -24.93 16.83
CA ALA A 89 4.64 -25.84 16.71
C ALA A 89 4.14 -25.73 15.28
N GLU A 90 4.51 -26.69 14.45
CA GLU A 90 3.94 -26.88 13.11
C GLU A 90 2.40 -26.95 13.16
N ALA A 91 1.84 -27.29 14.32
CA ALA A 91 0.40 -27.24 14.62
C ALA A 91 -0.20 -25.80 14.73
N SER A 92 0.59 -24.76 15.04
CA SER A 92 0.08 -23.37 15.19
C SER A 92 -0.15 -22.69 13.84
N ARG A 93 0.67 -23.01 12.82
CA ARG A 93 0.54 -22.42 11.47
C ARG A 93 -0.76 -22.81 10.77
N ALA A 94 -1.23 -24.04 10.98
CA ALA A 94 -2.51 -24.49 10.45
C ALA A 94 -3.69 -23.74 11.08
N SER A 95 -3.64 -23.51 12.41
CA SER A 95 -4.68 -22.74 13.10
C SER A 95 -4.72 -21.26 12.71
N GLU A 96 -3.56 -20.65 12.45
CA GLU A 96 -3.45 -19.25 12.01
C GLU A 96 -3.95 -19.08 10.57
N GLY A 97 -3.59 -20.01 9.67
CA GLY A 97 -4.09 -20.03 8.29
C GLY A 97 -5.59 -20.29 8.21
N LEU A 98 -6.11 -21.20 9.04
CA LEU A 98 -7.55 -21.48 9.13
C LEU A 98 -8.33 -20.29 9.69
N PHE A 99 -7.78 -19.61 10.70
CA PHE A 99 -8.36 -18.38 11.23
C PHE A 99 -8.43 -17.30 10.16
N LEU A 100 -7.36 -17.06 9.39
CA LEU A 100 -7.35 -16.11 8.28
C LEU A 100 -8.33 -16.46 7.17
N PHE A 101 -8.54 -17.76 6.90
CA PHE A 101 -9.51 -18.22 5.89
C PHE A 101 -10.96 -18.06 6.34
N LEU A 102 -11.25 -18.23 7.64
CA LEU A 102 -12.60 -18.13 8.21
C LEU A 102 -12.95 -16.71 8.70
N ALA A 103 -11.95 -15.88 9.00
CA ALA A 103 -12.10 -14.51 9.46
C ALA A 103 -13.03 -13.64 8.59
N PRO A 104 -13.02 -13.71 7.24
CA PRO A 104 -13.90 -12.90 6.41
C PRO A 104 -15.39 -13.18 6.64
N LEU A 105 -15.76 -14.35 7.17
CA LEU A 105 -17.15 -14.70 7.45
C LEU A 105 -17.74 -13.93 8.64
N PHE A 106 -16.89 -13.42 9.55
CA PHE A 106 -17.33 -12.81 10.81
C PHE A 106 -17.07 -11.30 10.89
N ILE A 107 -16.23 -10.75 10.01
CA ILE A 107 -15.70 -9.38 10.10
C ILE A 107 -16.62 -8.33 9.42
N GLY A 108 -17.58 -8.77 8.60
CA GLY A 108 -18.55 -7.89 7.94
C GLY A 108 -18.03 -7.25 6.65
N VAL A 109 -18.94 -6.82 5.78
CA VAL A 109 -18.64 -6.43 4.39
C VAL A 109 -17.67 -5.25 4.29
N TYR A 110 -17.86 -4.21 5.09
CA TYR A 110 -16.99 -3.02 5.07
C TYR A 110 -15.54 -3.37 5.40
N TRP A 111 -15.32 -4.05 6.53
CA TRP A 111 -13.98 -4.44 6.96
C TRP A 111 -13.32 -5.44 6.00
N ASN A 112 -14.10 -6.32 5.37
CA ASN A 112 -13.59 -7.20 4.32
C ASN A 112 -13.09 -6.41 3.10
N GLN A 113 -13.80 -5.36 2.68
CA GLN A 113 -13.34 -4.49 1.58
C GLN A 113 -12.05 -3.76 1.97
N VAL A 114 -12.00 -3.18 3.17
CA VAL A 114 -10.81 -2.48 3.67
C VAL A 114 -9.61 -3.44 3.76
N LEU A 115 -9.78 -4.62 4.34
CA LEU A 115 -8.73 -5.65 4.44
C LEU A 115 -8.29 -6.15 3.06
N GLY A 116 -9.23 -6.30 2.12
CA GLY A 116 -8.94 -6.64 0.73
C GLY A 116 -8.06 -5.60 0.05
N SER A 117 -8.39 -4.31 0.19
CA SER A 117 -7.57 -3.22 -0.34
C SER A 117 -6.19 -3.15 0.31
N ILE A 118 -6.11 -3.34 1.64
CA ILE A 118 -4.82 -3.41 2.35
C ILE A 118 -3.98 -4.57 1.82
N GLY A 119 -4.55 -5.77 1.70
CA GLY A 119 -3.85 -6.95 1.18
C GLY A 119 -3.33 -6.75 -0.24
N LEU A 120 -4.12 -6.11 -1.10
CA LEU A 120 -3.72 -5.75 -2.46
C LEU A 120 -2.51 -4.81 -2.46
N TYR A 121 -2.52 -3.75 -1.63
CA TYR A 121 -1.36 -2.85 -1.53
C TYR A 121 -0.13 -3.51 -0.92
N VAL A 122 -0.31 -4.43 0.03
CA VAL A 122 0.79 -5.23 0.58
C VAL A 122 1.41 -6.12 -0.49
N LEU A 123 0.60 -6.81 -1.31
CA LEU A 123 1.09 -7.63 -2.41
C LEU A 123 1.85 -6.81 -3.47
N LEU A 124 1.33 -5.63 -3.82
CA LEU A 124 2.02 -4.72 -4.75
C LEU A 124 3.35 -4.21 -4.17
N GLY A 125 3.37 -3.84 -2.89
CA GLY A 125 4.58 -3.41 -2.19
C GLY A 125 5.62 -4.53 -2.07
N LEU A 126 5.18 -5.77 -1.83
CA LEU A 126 6.05 -6.94 -1.84
C LEU A 126 6.62 -7.22 -3.23
N GLY A 127 5.81 -7.12 -4.28
CA GLY A 127 6.27 -7.22 -5.67
C GLY A 127 7.35 -6.19 -5.99
N LEU A 128 7.13 -4.93 -5.61
CA LEU A 128 8.12 -3.86 -5.76
C LEU A 128 9.41 -4.13 -4.96
N ASN A 129 9.30 -4.65 -3.74
CA ASN A 129 10.46 -5.01 -2.91
C ASN A 129 11.28 -6.14 -3.55
N ILE A 130 10.62 -7.11 -4.20
CA ILE A 130 11.31 -8.18 -4.92
C ILE A 130 12.08 -7.60 -6.12
N VAL A 131 11.43 -6.77 -6.94
CA VAL A 131 12.05 -6.20 -8.14
C VAL A 131 13.18 -5.22 -7.80
N VAL A 132 12.90 -4.20 -7.00
CA VAL A 132 13.88 -3.16 -6.67
C VAL A 132 14.92 -3.65 -5.67
N GLY A 133 14.51 -4.45 -4.69
CA GLY A 133 15.36 -4.91 -3.61
C GLY A 133 16.30 -6.07 -3.98
N PHE A 134 15.84 -7.04 -4.79
CA PHE A 134 16.65 -8.21 -5.15
C PHE A 134 17.22 -8.16 -6.58
N ALA A 135 16.47 -7.65 -7.56
CA ALA A 135 16.96 -7.58 -8.95
C ALA A 135 17.72 -6.27 -9.24
N GLY A 136 17.56 -5.22 -8.42
CA GLY A 136 18.31 -3.97 -8.52
C GLY A 136 17.98 -3.11 -9.76
N LEU A 137 17.01 -3.53 -10.57
CA LEU A 137 16.52 -2.84 -11.75
C LEU A 137 15.06 -2.46 -11.51
N LEU A 138 14.69 -1.20 -11.78
CA LEU A 138 13.32 -0.72 -11.68
C LEU A 138 12.51 -1.27 -12.88
N ASP A 139 12.03 -2.50 -12.77
CA ASP A 139 11.10 -3.07 -13.73
C ASP A 139 9.64 -2.88 -13.26
N LEU A 140 8.85 -2.17 -14.05
CA LEU A 140 7.43 -1.89 -13.78
C LEU A 140 6.51 -3.02 -14.28
N GLY A 141 7.04 -4.05 -14.91
CA GLY A 141 6.29 -5.15 -15.53
C GLY A 141 5.34 -5.87 -14.57
N TYR A 142 5.65 -5.92 -13.26
CA TYR A 142 4.80 -6.60 -12.27
C TYR A 142 3.38 -5.98 -12.18
N VAL A 143 3.25 -4.66 -12.37
CA VAL A 143 1.94 -3.98 -12.36
C VAL A 143 1.12 -4.36 -13.59
N GLY A 144 1.78 -4.59 -14.73
CA GLY A 144 1.13 -5.02 -15.98
C GLY A 144 0.47 -6.40 -15.82
N PHE A 145 1.19 -7.38 -15.27
CA PHE A 145 0.63 -8.71 -15.03
C PHE A 145 -0.51 -8.69 -14.00
N PHE A 146 -0.37 -7.88 -12.94
CA PHE A 146 -1.44 -7.65 -11.98
C PHE A 146 -2.70 -7.07 -12.66
N ALA A 147 -2.54 -6.07 -13.53
CA ALA A 147 -3.66 -5.43 -14.24
C ALA A 147 -4.41 -6.41 -15.14
N ILE A 148 -3.71 -7.30 -15.85
CA ILE A 148 -4.31 -8.32 -16.74
C ILE A 148 -5.19 -9.29 -15.93
N GLY A 149 -4.67 -9.77 -14.79
CA GLY A 149 -5.43 -10.64 -13.90
C GLY A 149 -6.67 -9.96 -13.32
N ALA A 150 -6.50 -8.73 -12.80
CA ALA A 150 -7.60 -7.95 -12.23
C ALA A 150 -8.69 -7.61 -13.26
N TYR A 151 -8.29 -7.22 -14.48
CA TYR A 151 -9.24 -6.94 -15.57
C TYR A 151 -10.02 -8.18 -15.98
N THR A 152 -9.34 -9.32 -16.16
CA THR A 152 -9.98 -10.61 -16.47
C THR A 152 -11.00 -10.98 -15.38
N MET A 153 -10.62 -10.81 -14.12
CA MET A 153 -11.46 -11.07 -12.96
C MET A 153 -12.70 -10.15 -12.92
N ALA A 154 -12.53 -8.87 -13.26
CA ALA A 154 -13.61 -7.89 -13.32
C ALA A 154 -14.59 -8.15 -14.46
N VAL A 155 -14.11 -8.50 -15.66
CA VAL A 155 -14.98 -8.81 -16.81
C VAL A 155 -15.80 -10.07 -16.57
N LEU A 156 -15.19 -11.12 -16.00
CA LEU A 156 -15.88 -12.39 -15.77
C LEU A 156 -16.90 -12.35 -14.63
N THR A 157 -16.67 -11.52 -13.59
CA THR A 157 -17.60 -11.37 -12.45
C THR A 157 -18.60 -10.23 -12.61
N SER A 158 -18.47 -9.39 -13.64
CA SER A 158 -19.36 -8.25 -13.85
C SER A 158 -20.80 -8.72 -14.13
N PRO A 159 -21.81 -8.19 -13.40
CA PRO A 159 -23.22 -8.51 -13.64
C PRO A 159 -23.74 -8.03 -15.00
N ASN A 160 -23.06 -7.05 -15.61
CA ASN A 160 -23.47 -6.43 -16.88
C ASN A 160 -22.89 -7.15 -18.11
N TYR A 161 -22.02 -8.14 -17.91
CA TYR A 161 -21.46 -8.98 -18.96
C TYR A 161 -22.12 -10.37 -18.91
N PRO A 162 -22.21 -11.09 -20.05
CA PRO A 162 -22.99 -12.32 -20.16
C PRO A 162 -22.49 -13.49 -19.29
N PHE A 163 -21.29 -13.38 -18.70
CA PHE A 163 -20.70 -14.44 -17.92
C PHE A 163 -21.26 -14.47 -16.49
N GLY A 164 -21.24 -13.36 -15.75
CA GLY A 164 -21.73 -13.31 -14.37
C GLY A 164 -21.16 -14.41 -13.46
N TRP A 165 -19.92 -14.84 -13.70
CA TRP A 165 -19.33 -15.99 -13.01
C TRP A 165 -19.09 -15.68 -11.54
N THR A 166 -19.20 -16.70 -10.69
CA THR A 166 -18.76 -16.58 -9.30
C THR A 166 -17.25 -16.38 -9.23
N PHE A 167 -16.77 -15.71 -8.19
CA PHE A 167 -15.34 -15.48 -7.93
C PHE A 167 -14.49 -16.73 -8.13
N TRP A 168 -14.93 -17.87 -7.61
CA TRP A 168 -14.20 -19.13 -7.65
C TRP A 168 -14.05 -19.72 -9.06
N LEU A 169 -15.02 -19.49 -9.95
CA LEU A 169 -14.97 -19.96 -11.34
C LEU A 169 -14.08 -19.08 -12.20
N ALA A 170 -14.11 -17.77 -11.95
CA ALA A 170 -13.33 -16.82 -12.72
C ALA A 170 -11.86 -16.71 -12.26
N LEU A 171 -11.54 -17.11 -11.02
CA LEU A 171 -10.19 -17.10 -10.48
C LEU A 171 -9.20 -17.98 -11.29
N PRO A 172 -9.48 -19.28 -11.60
CA PRO A 172 -8.61 -20.08 -12.44
C PRO A 172 -8.35 -19.47 -13.82
N VAL A 173 -9.39 -18.89 -14.44
CA VAL A 173 -9.28 -18.27 -15.75
C VAL A 173 -8.43 -17.01 -15.70
N ALA A 174 -8.60 -16.17 -14.67
CA ALA A 174 -7.75 -15.01 -14.44
C ALA A 174 -6.27 -15.41 -14.24
N MET A 175 -6.00 -16.50 -13.52
CA MET A 175 -4.64 -17.03 -13.36
C MET A 175 -4.05 -17.52 -14.67
N ILE A 176 -4.82 -18.26 -15.47
CA ILE A 176 -4.36 -18.75 -16.79
C ILE A 176 -4.07 -17.57 -17.72
N MET A 177 -4.94 -16.57 -17.78
CA MET A 177 -4.73 -15.38 -18.61
C MET A 177 -3.50 -14.60 -18.19
N ALA A 178 -3.28 -14.42 -16.88
CA ALA A 178 -2.07 -13.79 -16.36
C ALA A 178 -0.81 -14.62 -16.68
N ALA A 179 -0.87 -15.95 -16.58
CA ALA A 179 0.23 -16.83 -16.93
C ALA A 179 0.56 -16.78 -18.43
N ILE A 180 -0.45 -16.80 -19.31
CA ILE A 180 -0.27 -16.68 -20.75
C ILE A 180 0.39 -15.34 -21.08
N ALA A 181 -0.12 -14.23 -20.55
CA ALA A 181 0.47 -12.91 -20.76
C ALA A 181 1.92 -12.83 -20.25
N GLY A 182 2.20 -13.43 -19.08
CA GLY A 182 3.54 -13.59 -18.53
C GLY A 182 4.48 -14.35 -19.47
N THR A 183 4.03 -15.50 -19.97
CA THR A 183 4.83 -16.31 -20.90
C THR A 183 5.07 -15.62 -22.24
N LEU A 184 4.06 -14.97 -22.82
CA LEU A 184 4.18 -14.29 -24.11
C LEU A 184 5.15 -13.11 -24.06
N LEU A 185 5.16 -12.35 -22.97
CA LEU A 185 6.07 -11.22 -22.79
C LEU A 185 7.48 -11.64 -22.30
N GLY A 186 7.60 -12.84 -21.72
CA GLY A 186 8.86 -13.42 -21.28
C GLY A 186 9.62 -14.20 -22.35
N ILE A 187 8.99 -14.46 -23.52
CA ILE A 187 9.68 -15.02 -24.68
C ILE A 187 10.52 -13.89 -25.32
N PRO A 188 11.83 -14.11 -25.53
CA PRO A 188 12.73 -13.08 -26.07
C PRO A 188 12.42 -12.69 -27.51
#